data_AF-A0A6L3X4Q4-F1
#
_entry.id   AF-A0A6L3X4Q4-F1
#
_cell.length_a   1.000
_cell.length_b   1.000
_cell.length_c   1.000
_cell.angle_alpha   90.00
_cell.angle_beta   90.00
_cell.angle_gamma   90.00
#
_symmetry.space_group_name_H-M   'P 1'
#
loop_
_entity.id
_entity.type
_entity.pdbx_description
1 polymer ?
#
loop_
_entity_poly.entity_id
_entity_poly.type
_entity_poly.pdbx_seq_one_letter_code
_entity_poly.pdbx_strand_id
1 'polypeptide(L)' 'SNAMPELVSDGGRGGRFNLRDILSDEPGMSPLEIWCNESQERYVLAVAADQLPLFDELCRRERAPYAVIGEATEEQH' A
#
# COMPACT_ATOMS: atom_id res chain seq x y z
N SER A 1 -9.68 -2.63 -2.39
CA SER A 1 -10.08 -3.71 -1.47
C SER A 1 -9.58 -5.07 -1.91
N ASN A 2 -9.35 -5.29 -3.21
CA ASN A 2 -8.90 -6.57 -3.74
C ASN A 2 -7.36 -6.74 -3.73
N ALA A 3 -6.64 -5.75 -4.26
CA ALA A 3 -5.21 -5.87 -4.55
C ALA A 3 -4.31 -6.13 -3.33
N MET A 4 -4.58 -5.50 -2.17
CA MET A 4 -3.75 -5.69 -0.96
C MET A 4 -3.95 -7.07 -0.32
N PRO A 5 -5.19 -7.55 -0.09
CA PRO A 5 -5.42 -8.93 0.34
C PRO A 5 -4.84 -9.97 -0.62
N GLU A 6 -4.98 -9.79 -1.93
CA GLU A 6 -4.39 -10.70 -2.93
C GLU A 6 -2.86 -10.74 -2.81
N LEU A 7 -2.19 -9.58 -2.69
CA LEU A 7 -0.73 -9.50 -2.56
C LEU A 7 -0.19 -10.28 -1.36
N VAL A 8 -0.80 -10.13 -0.18
CA VAL A 8 -0.33 -10.84 1.02
C VAL A 8 -0.70 -12.32 0.99
N SER A 9 -1.89 -12.65 0.48
CA SER A 9 -2.36 -14.03 0.31
C SER A 9 -1.46 -14.82 -0.66
N ASP A 10 -1.09 -14.24 -1.80
CA ASP A 10 -0.18 -14.86 -2.77
C ASP A 10 1.22 -15.12 -2.18
N GLY A 11 1.63 -14.30 -1.19
CA GLY A 11 2.85 -14.49 -0.41
C GLY A 11 2.71 -15.43 0.80
N GLY A 12 1.51 -15.97 1.06
CA GLY A 12 1.23 -16.80 2.24
C GLY A 12 1.31 -16.04 3.57
N ARG A 13 1.00 -14.74 3.56
CA ARG A 13 1.07 -13.82 4.71
C ARG A 13 -0.28 -13.14 4.95
N GLY A 14 -0.48 -12.59 6.14
CA GLY A 14 -1.49 -11.55 6.35
C GLY A 14 -0.89 -10.16 6.16
N GLY A 15 -1.66 -9.13 6.48
CA GLY A 15 -1.19 -7.75 6.41
C GLY A 15 -1.88 -6.85 7.43
N ARG A 16 -1.09 -6.00 8.09
CA ARG A 16 -1.61 -4.95 8.96
C ARG A 16 -1.45 -3.61 8.25
N PHE A 17 -2.57 -2.99 7.90
CA PHE A 17 -2.61 -1.76 7.13
C PHE A 17 -3.17 -0.59 7.93
N ASN A 18 -2.64 0.60 7.68
CA ASN A 18 -3.16 1.86 8.20
C ASN A 18 -3.76 2.67 7.05
N LEU A 19 -5.09 2.78 7.03
CA LEU A 19 -5.82 3.48 5.96
C LEU A 19 -5.43 4.95 5.83
N ARG A 20 -4.94 5.59 6.90
CA ARG A 20 -4.59 7.01 6.88
C ARG A 20 -3.24 7.30 6.23
N ASP A 21 -2.44 6.28 5.98
CA ASP A 21 -1.18 6.41 5.23
C ASP A 21 -1.44 6.33 3.71
N ILE A 22 -2.64 5.94 3.28
CA ILE A 22 -3.04 5.97 1.86
C ILE A 22 -3.16 7.43 1.40
N LEU A 23 -2.43 7.79 0.35
CA LEU A 23 -2.56 9.10 -0.29
C LEU A 23 -3.98 9.29 -0.80
N SER A 24 -4.61 10.39 -0.39
CA SER A 24 -5.98 10.74 -0.77
C SER A 24 -6.07 12.23 -1.07
N ASP A 25 -6.56 12.56 -2.26
CA ASP A 25 -6.90 13.94 -2.64
C ASP A 25 -8.31 14.36 -2.16
N GLU A 26 -9.09 13.40 -1.62
CA GLU A 26 -10.41 13.66 -1.04
C GLU A 26 -10.40 13.32 0.47
N PRO A 27 -10.12 14.30 1.34
CA PRO A 27 -10.01 14.07 2.79
C PRO A 27 -11.35 13.69 3.44
N GLY A 28 -12.47 13.93 2.76
CA GLY A 28 -13.82 13.58 3.22
C GLY A 28 -14.21 12.12 3.04
N MET A 29 -13.42 11.32 2.32
CA MET A 29 -13.74 9.92 2.08
C MET A 29 -13.79 9.10 3.38
N SER A 30 -14.84 8.28 3.48
CA SER A 30 -14.99 7.26 4.51
C SER A 30 -13.92 6.16 4.36
N PRO A 31 -13.65 5.38 5.43
CA PRO A 31 -12.74 4.23 5.34
C PRO A 31 -13.07 3.25 4.21
N LEU A 32 -14.37 3.02 3.95
CA LEU A 32 -14.83 2.16 2.87
C LEU A 32 -14.48 2.75 1.50
N GLU A 33 -14.69 4.05 1.31
CA GLU A 33 -14.37 4.72 0.04
C GLU A 33 -12.87 4.75 -0.21
N ILE A 34 -12.05 5.07 0.80
CA ILE A 34 -10.58 5.01 0.68
C ILE A 34 -10.10 3.61 0.29
N TRP A 35 -10.72 2.56 0.85
CA TRP A 35 -10.29 1.19 0.62
C TRP A 35 -10.84 0.58 -0.66
N CYS A 36 -12.07 0.90 -1.05
CA CYS A 36 -12.79 0.23 -2.15
C CYS A 36 -12.88 1.06 -3.43
N ASN A 37 -12.44 2.32 -3.45
CA ASN A 37 -12.43 3.10 -4.70
C ASN A 37 -11.56 2.44 -5.78
N GLU A 38 -11.94 2.66 -7.04
CA GLU A 38 -11.26 2.18 -8.23
C GLU A 38 -10.50 3.31 -8.95
N SER A 39 -9.93 4.25 -8.19
CA SER A 39 -9.02 5.24 -8.75
C SER A 39 -7.92 4.55 -9.56
N GLN A 40 -7.57 5.13 -10.70
CA GLN A 40 -6.67 4.55 -11.69
C GLN A 40 -5.20 4.80 -11.33
N GLU A 41 -4.26 4.24 -12.11
CA GLU A 41 -2.80 4.43 -11.98
C GLU A 41 -2.19 4.05 -10.62
N ARG A 42 -2.70 3.00 -9.97
CA ARG A 42 -2.20 2.52 -8.67
C ARG A 42 -1.64 1.11 -8.74
N TYR A 43 -0.57 0.87 -7.98
CA TYR A 43 0.11 -0.42 -7.87
C TYR A 43 0.35 -0.75 -6.40
N VAL A 44 0.35 -2.04 -6.06
CA VAL A 44 0.73 -2.55 -4.74
C VAL A 44 2.00 -3.38 -4.89
N LEU A 45 2.98 -3.18 -4.00
CA LEU A 45 4.27 -3.86 -4.03
C LEU A 45 4.72 -4.19 -2.61
N ALA A 46 5.44 -5.30 -2.45
CA ALA A 46 6.16 -5.62 -1.22
C ALA A 46 7.65 -5.29 -1.40
N VAL A 47 8.21 -4.53 -0.47
CA VAL A 47 9.62 -4.14 -0.46
C VAL A 47 10.21 -4.50 0.90
N ALA A 48 11.39 -5.12 0.91
CA ALA A 48 12.09 -5.40 2.16
C ALA A 48 12.47 -4.09 2.86
N ALA A 49 12.36 -4.03 4.19
CA ALA A 49 12.51 -2.79 4.94
C ALA A 49 13.89 -2.12 4.75
N ASP A 50 14.94 -2.92 4.55
CA ASP A 50 16.31 -2.47 4.28
C ASP A 50 16.48 -1.87 2.86
N GLN A 51 15.58 -2.19 1.93
CA GLN A 51 15.54 -1.65 0.57
C GLN A 51 14.69 -0.38 0.44
N LEU A 52 13.97 0.02 1.50
CA LEU A 52 13.12 1.20 1.47
C LEU A 52 13.87 2.50 1.11
N PRO A 53 15.10 2.76 1.61
CA PRO A 53 15.87 3.94 1.20
C PRO A 53 16.17 3.99 -0.31
N LEU A 54 16.46 2.83 -0.91
CA LEU A 54 16.67 2.73 -2.36
C LEU A 54 15.37 3.00 -3.12
N PHE A 55 14.26 2.41 -2.66
CA PHE A 55 12.95 2.63 -3.28
C PHE A 55 12.53 4.11 -3.23
N ASP A 56 12.73 4.76 -2.08
CA ASP A 56 12.47 6.19 -1.88
C ASP A 56 13.29 7.08 -2.84
N GLU A 57 14.58 6.76 -3.02
CA GLU A 57 15.44 7.47 -3.97
C GLU A 57 14.91 7.35 -5.41
N LEU A 58 14.54 6.14 -5.83
CA LEU A 58 14.00 5.88 -7.17
C LEU A 58 12.70 6.65 -7.39
N CYS A 59 11.74 6.57 -6.46
CA CYS A 59 10.47 7.28 -6.56
C CYS A 59 10.64 8.80 -6.63
N ARG A 60 11.53 9.38 -5.80
CA ARG A 60 11.83 10.82 -5.87
C ARG A 60 12.49 11.23 -7.18
N ARG A 61 13.40 10.40 -7.71
CA ARG A 61 14.02 10.65 -9.02
C ARG A 61 13.01 10.66 -10.15
N GLU A 62 11.96 9.85 -10.09
CA GLU A 62 10.93 9.78 -11.12
C GLU A 62 9.68 10.65 -10.81
N ARG A 63 9.65 11.34 -9.66
CA ARG A 63 8.45 12.04 -9.15
C ARG A 63 7.24 11.12 -9.04
N ALA A 64 7.46 9.84 -8.74
CA ALA A 64 6.42 8.85 -8.54
C ALA A 64 5.94 8.92 -7.08
N PRO A 65 4.70 9.35 -6.80
CA PRO A 65 4.14 9.32 -5.46
C PRO A 65 4.01 7.88 -4.98
N TYR A 66 4.38 7.63 -3.74
CA TYR A 66 4.19 6.34 -3.09
C TYR A 66 3.89 6.56 -1.60
N ALA A 67 3.32 5.54 -0.98
CA ALA A 67 3.15 5.49 0.47
C ALA A 67 3.36 4.07 0.98
N VAL A 68 4.02 3.95 2.13
CA VAL A 68 4.05 2.71 2.90
C VAL A 68 2.79 2.69 3.76
N ILE A 69 1.87 1.77 3.48
CA ILE A 69 0.55 1.73 4.12
C ILE A 69 0.37 0.56 5.08
N GLY A 70 1.38 -0.27 5.28
CA GLY A 70 1.32 -1.42 6.16
C GLY A 70 2.51 -2.36 6.06
N GLU A 71 2.43 -3.45 6.81
CA GLU A 71 3.45 -4.48 6.92
C GLU A 71 2.82 -5.87 6.73
N ALA A 72 3.54 -6.79 6.09
CA ALA A 72 3.14 -8.18 5.97
C ALA A 72 3.37 -8.93 7.29
N THR A 73 2.43 -9.77 7.69
CA THR A 73 2.45 -10.52 8.96
C THR A 73 2.48 -12.02 8.74
N GLU A 74 3.02 -12.77 9.71
CA GLU A 74 2.92 -14.24 9.72
C GLU A 74 1.49 -14.73 9.93
N GLU A 75 0.74 -14.04 10.78
CA GLU A 75 -0.68 -14.31 11.01
C GLU A 75 -1.49 -13.96 9.75
N GLN A 76 -2.23 -14.95 9.23
CA GLN A 76 -3.15 -14.82 8.09
C GLN A 76 -4.57 -14.57 8.62
N HIS A 77 -4.92 -13.31 8.88
CA HIS A 77 -6.23 -12.89 9.38
C HIS A 77 -6.83 -11.79 8.50
#